data_AF-A0A7R9UI56-F1
#
_entry.id   AF-A0A7R9UI56-F1
#
_cell.length_a   1.000
_cell.length_b   1.000
_cell.length_c   1.000
_cell.angle_alpha   90.00
_cell.angle_beta   90.00
_cell.angle_gamma   90.00
#
_symmetry.space_group_name_H-M   'P 1'
#
loop_
_entity.id
_entity.type
_entity.pdbx_description
1 polymer ?
#
loop_
_entity_poly.entity_id
_entity_poly.type
_entity_poly.pdbx_seq_one_letter_code
_entity_poly.pdbx_strand_id
1 'polypeptide(L)'
;DETAEAERRTGLGELAHYRLTRAVPPSTTLEIEKGLHLEVSTTVISKKGDDAHHVEMCTFWLNCRGRNAAQRVEGFVHKAFSWYCAQLTTEAVVSRHLYTLQPRSEAKRGKVKGGDGVRVYKRYPLSDDKPFDALFFPRKAELLALVDAFAAKAGRYAVAGYPHKLGLLLHGPPGTGKTSL
;
A
#
# COMPACT_ATOMS: atom_id res chain seq x y z
N ASP A 1 13.70 -9.22 25.94
CA ASP A 1 14.15 -9.04 24.55
C ASP A 1 15.15 -10.15 24.17
N GLU A 2 14.80 -11.40 24.46
CA GLU A 2 15.63 -12.60 24.16
C GLU A 2 14.84 -13.62 23.33
N THR A 3 13.50 -13.57 23.38
CA THR A 3 12.59 -14.46 22.66
C THR A 3 12.47 -14.12 21.17
N ALA A 4 12.60 -12.84 20.78
CA ALA A 4 12.55 -12.41 19.38
C ALA A 4 13.85 -12.74 18.60
N GLU A 5 14.98 -12.90 19.31
CA GLU A 5 16.27 -13.24 18.71
C GLU A 5 16.43 -14.76 18.53
N ALA A 6 15.73 -15.56 19.34
CA ALA A 6 15.71 -17.02 19.26
C ALA A 6 14.93 -17.55 18.03
N GLU A 7 13.84 -16.90 17.64
CA GLU A 7 13.06 -17.31 16.45
C GLU A 7 13.82 -17.06 15.13
N ARG A 8 14.67 -16.03 15.08
CA ARG A 8 15.52 -15.71 13.92
C ARG A 8 16.61 -16.74 13.64
N ARG A 9 16.91 -17.64 14.58
CA ARG A 9 17.93 -18.71 14.44
C ARG A 9 17.37 -20.06 14.02
N THR A 10 16.05 -20.16 13.85
CA THR A 10 15.43 -21.39 13.34
C THR A 10 15.17 -21.24 11.84
N GLY A 11 15.43 -22.29 11.04
CA GLY A 11 15.17 -22.27 9.60
C GLY A 11 13.71 -21.98 9.22
N LEU A 12 12.78 -22.07 10.18
CA LEU A 12 11.38 -21.64 10.04
C LEU A 12 11.22 -20.11 10.00
N GLY A 13 12.03 -19.35 10.73
CA GLY A 13 12.02 -17.88 10.71
C GLY A 13 12.54 -17.31 9.39
N GLU A 14 13.51 -17.98 8.77
CA GLU A 14 14.00 -17.61 7.43
C GLU A 14 12.94 -17.84 6.35
N LEU A 15 12.14 -18.91 6.47
CA LEU A 15 11.06 -19.26 5.54
C LEU A 15 9.86 -18.30 5.59
N ALA A 16 9.69 -17.52 6.67
CA ALA A 16 8.61 -16.54 6.79
C ALA A 16 8.67 -15.43 5.73
N HIS A 17 9.85 -15.18 5.16
CA HIS A 17 10.05 -14.23 4.07
C HIS A 17 9.85 -14.83 2.67
N TYR A 18 9.68 -16.15 2.57
CA TYR A 18 9.53 -16.84 1.30
C TYR A 18 8.07 -17.11 1.01
N ARG A 19 7.57 -16.50 -0.06
CA ARG A 19 6.26 -16.83 -0.62
C ARG A 19 6.42 -17.98 -1.61
N LEU A 20 6.01 -19.18 -1.20
CA LEU A 20 5.88 -20.31 -2.13
C LEU A 20 4.83 -19.96 -3.17
N THR A 21 5.28 -19.65 -4.38
CA THR A 21 4.42 -19.44 -5.54
C THR A 21 4.62 -20.60 -6.50
N ARG A 22 3.52 -21.21 -6.93
CA ARG A 22 3.55 -22.22 -7.97
C ARG A 22 3.71 -21.48 -9.30
N ALA A 23 4.94 -21.35 -9.78
CA ALA A 23 5.21 -20.78 -11.08
C ALA A 23 4.76 -21.76 -12.17
N VAL A 24 4.03 -21.26 -13.16
CA VAL A 24 3.73 -22.03 -14.38
C VAL A 24 5.03 -22.11 -15.18
N PRO A 25 5.51 -23.31 -15.55
CA PRO A 25 6.68 -23.43 -16.41
C PRO A 25 6.46 -22.67 -17.73
N PRO A 26 7.50 -22.03 -18.30
CA PRO A 26 7.36 -21.34 -19.58
C PRO A 26 6.78 -22.26 -20.64
N SER A 27 5.91 -21.73 -21.51
CA SER A 27 5.29 -22.47 -22.63
C SER A 27 4.44 -23.69 -22.23
N THR A 28 3.98 -23.77 -20.97
CA THR A 28 3.05 -24.81 -20.51
C THR A 28 1.65 -24.23 -20.33
N THR A 29 0.66 -24.91 -20.90
CA THR A 29 -0.76 -24.60 -20.67
C THR A 29 -1.22 -25.25 -19.37
N LEU A 30 -1.63 -24.44 -18.39
CA LEU A 30 -2.20 -24.90 -17.12
C LEU A 30 -3.70 -24.62 -17.08
N GLU A 31 -4.51 -25.63 -16.78
CA GLU A 31 -5.93 -25.43 -16.50
C GLU A 31 -6.11 -24.86 -15.08
N ILE A 32 -6.62 -23.63 -14.97
CA ILE A 32 -6.83 -22.95 -13.67
C ILE A 32 -8.25 -23.15 -13.18
N GLU A 33 -9.22 -23.10 -14.09
CA GLU A 33 -10.62 -23.40 -13.83
C GLU A 33 -11.17 -24.21 -15.02
N LYS A 34 -12.29 -24.92 -14.85
CA LYS A 34 -12.83 -25.84 -15.87
C LYS A 34 -12.90 -25.22 -17.27
N GLY A 35 -12.01 -25.58 -18.20
CA GLY A 35 -11.96 -25.03 -19.56
C GLY A 35 -11.37 -23.61 -19.68
N LEU A 36 -10.81 -23.04 -18.60
CA LEU A 36 -10.02 -21.82 -18.57
C LEU A 36 -8.54 -22.20 -18.34
N HIS A 37 -7.71 -21.85 -19.29
CA HIS A 37 -6.31 -22.20 -19.34
C HIS A 37 -5.45 -20.95 -19.28
N LEU A 38 -4.33 -21.03 -18.57
CA LEU A 38 -3.29 -20.03 -18.54
C LEU A 38 -2.03 -20.58 -19.18
N GLU A 39 -1.42 -19.77 -20.02
CA GLU A 39 -0.08 -20.01 -20.55
C GLU A 39 0.79 -18.80 -20.24
N VAL A 40 2.05 -19.04 -19.88
CA VAL A 40 3.00 -18.00 -19.50
C VAL A 40 4.21 -18.11 -20.41
N SER A 41 4.56 -16.99 -21.07
CA SER A 41 5.74 -16.90 -21.93
C SER A 41 6.63 -15.75 -21.48
N THR A 42 7.90 -16.03 -21.22
CA THR A 42 8.90 -15.02 -20.86
C THR A 42 9.81 -14.76 -22.06
N THR A 43 9.91 -13.51 -22.48
CA THR A 43 10.81 -13.06 -23.54
C THR A 43 11.81 -12.07 -22.96
N VAL A 44 13.10 -12.33 -23.16
CA VAL A 44 14.18 -11.42 -22.76
C VAL A 44 14.41 -10.41 -23.87
N ILE A 45 14.30 -9.12 -23.56
CA ILE A 45 14.58 -8.03 -24.49
C ILE A 45 15.87 -7.36 -24.04
N SER A 46 16.98 -7.65 -24.72
CA SER A 46 18.23 -6.91 -24.55
C SER A 46 18.23 -5.68 -25.46
N LYS A 47 18.30 -4.47 -24.90
CA LYS A 47 18.59 -3.26 -25.69
C LYS A 47 20.11 -3.19 -25.94
N LYS A 48 20.54 -2.93 -27.18
CA LYS A 48 21.94 -2.68 -27.53
C LYS A 48 22.30 -1.22 -27.26
N GLY A 49 23.34 -0.98 -26.46
CA GLY A 49 23.88 0.33 -26.11
C GLY A 49 24.75 0.26 -24.85
N ASP A 50 25.44 1.36 -24.52
CA ASP A 50 26.33 1.49 -23.34
C ASP A 50 25.56 1.34 -22.01
N ASP A 51 24.25 1.58 -22.02
CA ASP A 51 23.30 1.32 -20.92
C ASP A 51 22.48 0.03 -21.18
N ALA A 52 23.17 -1.11 -21.22
CA ALA A 52 22.51 -2.41 -21.40
C ALA A 52 21.72 -2.80 -20.14
N HIS A 53 20.41 -2.57 -20.15
CA HIS A 53 19.50 -3.12 -19.13
C HIS A 53 18.90 -4.45 -19.59
N HIS A 54 18.98 -5.46 -18.73
CA HIS A 54 18.25 -6.72 -18.88
C HIS A 54 16.77 -6.48 -18.58
N VAL A 55 15.93 -6.50 -19.61
CA VAL A 55 14.48 -6.36 -19.47
C VAL A 55 13.82 -7.69 -19.79
N GLU A 56 13.25 -8.33 -18.79
CA GLU A 56 12.41 -9.52 -18.96
C GLU A 56 10.95 -9.10 -19.12
N MET A 57 10.33 -9.52 -20.22
CA MET A 57 8.90 -9.35 -20.45
C MET A 57 8.19 -10.69 -20.24
N CYS A 58 7.29 -10.76 -19.28
CA CYS A 58 6.46 -11.92 -19.03
C CYS A 58 5.05 -11.66 -19.57
N THR A 59 4.57 -12.50 -20.48
CA THR A 59 3.24 -12.41 -21.10
C THR A 59 2.37 -13.55 -20.60
N PHE A 60 1.16 -13.21 -20.16
CA PHE A 60 0.16 -14.16 -19.65
C PHE A 60 -0.99 -14.27 -20.65
N TRP A 61 -1.25 -15.50 -21.12
CA TRP A 61 -2.30 -15.81 -22.07
C TRP A 61 -3.43 -16.57 -21.37
N LEU A 62 -4.61 -15.95 -21.28
CA LEU A 62 -5.82 -16.57 -20.74
C LEU A 62 -6.71 -17.05 -21.87
N ASN A 63 -6.91 -18.36 -21.96
CA ASN A 63 -7.68 -19.02 -23.01
C ASN A 63 -8.87 -19.77 -22.40
N CYS A 64 -10.08 -19.45 -22.86
CA CYS A 64 -11.30 -20.11 -22.39
C CYS A 64 -12.08 -20.73 -23.55
N ARG A 65 -12.53 -21.98 -23.40
CA ARG A 65 -13.37 -22.67 -24.40
C ARG A 65 -14.75 -22.99 -23.84
N GLY A 66 -15.75 -23.00 -24.72
CA GLY A 66 -17.13 -23.38 -24.40
C GLY A 66 -18.12 -22.21 -24.33
N ARG A 67 -19.33 -22.48 -23.81
CA ARG A 67 -20.37 -21.45 -23.64
C ARG A 67 -19.89 -20.39 -22.65
N ASN A 68 -20.26 -19.13 -22.92
CA ASN A 68 -19.97 -17.98 -22.06
C ASN A 68 -18.47 -17.75 -21.80
N ALA A 69 -17.60 -18.15 -22.72
CA ALA A 69 -16.15 -18.10 -22.54
C ALA A 69 -15.64 -16.70 -22.12
N ALA A 70 -16.14 -15.62 -22.76
CA ALA A 70 -15.78 -14.24 -22.44
C ALA A 70 -16.13 -13.87 -20.99
N GLN A 71 -17.38 -14.12 -20.57
CA GLN A 71 -17.86 -13.82 -19.21
C GLN A 71 -17.08 -14.60 -18.15
N ARG A 72 -16.63 -15.82 -18.48
CA ARG A 72 -15.82 -16.63 -17.58
C ARG A 72 -14.40 -16.09 -17.43
N VAL A 73 -13.78 -15.63 -18.52
CA VAL A 73 -12.48 -14.95 -18.45
C VAL A 73 -12.60 -13.68 -17.61
N GLU A 74 -13.60 -12.85 -17.89
CA GLU A 74 -13.85 -11.61 -17.16
C GLU A 74 -14.12 -11.86 -15.67
N GLY A 75 -14.97 -12.84 -15.34
CA GLY A 75 -15.24 -13.25 -13.98
C GLY A 75 -13.99 -13.74 -13.23
N PHE A 76 -13.11 -14.48 -13.91
CA PHE A 76 -11.82 -14.87 -13.34
C PHE A 76 -10.91 -13.66 -13.08
N VAL A 77 -10.80 -12.73 -14.04
CA VAL A 77 -9.98 -11.51 -13.88
C VAL A 77 -10.50 -10.67 -12.71
N HIS A 78 -11.81 -10.48 -12.59
CA HIS A 78 -12.41 -9.77 -11.45
C HIS A 78 -12.12 -10.47 -10.13
N LYS A 79 -12.30 -11.80 -10.07
CA LYS A 79 -11.99 -12.59 -8.86
C LYS A 79 -10.51 -12.47 -8.47
N ALA A 80 -9.60 -12.59 -9.44
CA ALA A 80 -8.16 -12.44 -9.22
C ALA A 80 -7.81 -11.02 -8.75
N PHE A 81 -8.43 -9.99 -9.34
CA PHE A 81 -8.25 -8.61 -8.96
C PHE A 81 -8.79 -8.32 -7.55
N SER A 82 -9.99 -8.77 -7.21
CA SER A 82 -10.57 -8.63 -5.87
C SER A 82 -9.71 -9.31 -4.82
N TRP A 83 -9.20 -10.51 -5.10
CA TRP A 83 -8.25 -11.20 -4.22
C TRP A 83 -6.96 -10.40 -4.06
N TYR A 84 -6.41 -9.84 -5.14
CA TYR A 84 -5.22 -9.00 -5.08
C TYR A 84 -5.44 -7.72 -4.27
N CYS A 85 -6.58 -7.04 -4.43
CA CYS A 85 -6.94 -5.90 -3.60
C CYS A 85 -7.04 -6.26 -2.12
N ALA A 86 -7.70 -7.38 -1.79
CA ALA A 86 -7.79 -7.87 -0.42
C ALA A 86 -6.41 -8.24 0.15
N GLN A 87 -5.54 -8.79 -0.69
CA GLN A 87 -4.17 -9.08 -0.30
C GLN A 87 -3.37 -7.80 -0.08
N LEU A 88 -3.49 -6.79 -0.95
CA LEU A 88 -2.88 -5.48 -0.76
C LEU A 88 -3.38 -4.83 0.53
N THR A 89 -4.65 -4.96 0.91
CA THR A 89 -5.12 -4.45 2.21
C THR A 89 -4.56 -5.22 3.40
N THR A 90 -4.11 -6.46 3.20
CA THR A 90 -3.49 -7.30 4.24
C THR A 90 -1.98 -7.05 4.34
N GLU A 91 -1.29 -6.92 3.20
CA GLU A 91 0.15 -6.66 3.09
C GLU A 91 0.49 -5.18 3.27
N ALA A 92 -0.37 -4.28 2.79
CA ALA A 92 -0.41 -2.91 3.27
C ALA A 92 -1.05 -2.91 4.65
N VAL A 93 -0.28 -3.42 5.62
CA VAL A 93 -0.12 -2.66 6.85
C VAL A 93 0.19 -1.25 6.37
N VAL A 94 -0.82 -0.37 6.40
CA VAL A 94 -0.69 1.01 5.99
C VAL A 94 0.37 1.57 6.91
N SER A 95 1.63 1.53 6.46
CA SER A 95 2.74 1.92 7.32
C SER A 95 2.56 3.40 7.56
N ARG A 96 2.03 3.72 8.74
CA ARG A 96 1.83 5.10 9.16
C ARG A 96 3.20 5.65 9.44
N HIS A 97 3.43 6.87 8.96
CA HIS A 97 4.71 7.52 9.11
C HIS A 97 4.50 8.89 9.74
N LEU A 98 5.28 9.20 10.77
CA LEU A 98 5.40 10.55 11.28
C LEU A 98 6.51 11.26 10.49
N TYR A 99 6.16 12.40 9.90
CA TYR A 99 7.12 13.27 9.21
C TYR A 99 7.44 14.45 10.11
N THR A 100 8.72 14.64 10.44
CA THR A 100 9.17 15.82 11.18
C THR A 100 10.04 16.69 10.29
N LEU A 101 9.80 18.00 10.33
CA LEU A 101 10.63 18.96 9.60
C LEU A 101 12.03 18.98 10.21
N GLN A 102 13.05 18.79 9.38
CA GLN A 102 14.43 18.93 9.86
C GLN A 102 14.76 20.42 10.01
N PRO A 103 15.36 20.83 11.14
CA PRO A 103 15.86 22.18 11.28
C PRO A 103 16.91 22.41 10.19
N ARG A 104 16.89 23.60 9.58
CA ARG A 104 17.81 23.96 8.52
C ARG A 104 19.22 24.01 9.13
N SER A 105 20.02 22.98 8.92
CA SER A 105 21.41 22.99 9.37
C SER A 105 22.18 24.02 8.55
N GLU A 106 22.79 25.01 9.20
CA GLU A 106 23.69 25.97 8.54
C GLU A 106 24.96 25.31 7.98
N ALA A 107 25.23 24.05 8.35
CA ALA A 107 26.50 23.35 8.11
C ALA A 107 26.60 22.47 6.85
N LYS A 108 25.56 22.38 6.00
CA LYS A 108 25.70 21.69 4.69
C LYS A 108 25.13 22.53 3.55
N ARG A 109 25.87 23.57 3.15
CA ARG A 109 25.86 24.06 1.75
C ARG A 109 26.55 23.04 0.84
N GLY A 110 26.04 21.81 0.81
CA GLY A 110 26.34 20.88 -0.28
C GLY A 110 25.54 21.34 -1.49
N LYS A 111 26.22 21.59 -2.61
CA LYS A 111 25.62 22.00 -3.89
C LYS A 111 24.55 21.00 -4.35
N VAL A 112 23.31 21.17 -3.91
CA VAL A 112 22.15 20.68 -4.64
C VAL A 112 21.86 21.73 -5.70
N LYS A 113 22.18 21.42 -6.96
CA LYS A 113 21.81 22.27 -8.10
C LYS A 113 20.30 22.16 -8.31
N GLY A 114 19.56 23.11 -7.73
CA GLY A 114 18.13 23.27 -7.96
C GLY A 114 17.45 24.02 -6.83
N GLY A 115 17.22 25.32 -7.04
CA GLY A 115 16.16 26.15 -6.45
C GLY A 115 16.05 26.25 -4.91
N ASP A 116 16.03 27.49 -4.42
CA ASP A 116 15.59 27.92 -3.08
C ASP A 116 15.05 26.85 -2.10
N GLY A 117 15.77 26.65 -1.00
CA GLY A 117 15.15 26.37 0.31
C GLY A 117 14.30 25.10 0.44
N VAL A 118 14.66 24.00 -0.25
CA VAL A 118 13.97 22.71 -0.10
C VAL A 118 13.91 22.30 1.38
N ARG A 119 12.69 22.20 1.92
CA ARG A 119 12.42 21.70 3.27
C ARG A 119 12.61 20.19 3.29
N VAL A 120 13.53 19.71 4.14
CA VAL A 120 13.78 18.27 4.31
C VAL A 120 12.95 17.76 5.50
N TYR A 121 12.27 16.64 5.31
CA TYR A 121 11.49 15.98 6.36
C TYR A 121 12.10 14.62 6.66
N LYS A 122 12.21 14.28 7.95
CA LYS A 122 12.61 12.94 8.39
C LYS A 122 11.37 12.08 8.59
N ARG A 123 11.41 10.87 8.04
CA ARG A 123 10.32 9.89 8.08
C ARG A 123 10.57 8.87 9.20
N TYR A 124 9.61 8.70 10.09
CA TYR A 124 9.65 7.72 11.17
C TYR A 124 8.49 6.73 11.02
N PRO A 125 8.75 5.40 10.97
CA PRO A 125 7.67 4.42 10.95
C PRO A 125 6.92 4.42 12.29
N LEU A 126 5.60 4.31 12.25
CA LEU A 126 4.73 4.10 13.39
C LEU A 126 4.29 2.64 13.38
N SER A 127 4.52 1.93 14.48
CA SER A 127 4.29 0.48 14.60
C SER A 127 2.87 0.11 15.02
N ASP A 128 2.14 1.01 15.69
CA ASP A 128 0.95 0.63 16.46
C ASP A 128 -0.32 1.31 15.95
N ASP A 129 -1.15 0.56 15.23
CA ASP A 129 -2.50 0.99 14.85
C ASP A 129 -3.41 1.04 16.08
N LYS A 130 -3.62 2.25 16.59
CA LYS A 130 -4.68 2.51 17.57
C LYS A 130 -5.97 2.82 16.78
N PRO A 131 -6.97 1.91 16.75
CA PRO A 131 -8.19 2.15 16.01
C PRO A 131 -8.99 3.28 16.67
N PHE A 132 -9.88 3.92 15.90
CA PHE A 132 -10.83 4.89 16.46
C PHE A 132 -11.70 4.28 17.57
N ASP A 133 -11.88 2.96 17.58
CA ASP A 133 -12.56 2.21 18.65
C ASP A 133 -11.87 2.30 20.01
N ALA A 134 -10.56 2.49 20.04
CA ALA A 134 -9.80 2.70 21.27
C ALA A 134 -9.85 4.16 21.78
N LEU A 135 -10.65 5.03 21.15
CA LEU A 135 -10.87 6.42 21.57
C LEU A 135 -12.15 6.55 22.38
N PHE A 136 -12.04 7.13 23.57
CA PHE A 136 -13.14 7.29 24.51
C PHE A 136 -13.27 8.76 24.90
N PHE A 137 -14.23 9.45 24.31
CA PHE A 137 -14.65 10.79 24.72
C PHE A 137 -16.11 11.04 24.31
N PRO A 138 -16.85 11.93 25.00
CA PRO A 138 -18.29 12.07 24.81
C PRO A 138 -18.72 12.43 23.38
N ARG A 139 -17.90 13.19 22.64
CA ARG A 139 -18.22 13.71 21.31
C ARG A 139 -17.59 12.94 20.15
N LYS A 140 -17.24 11.66 20.37
CA LYS A 140 -16.62 10.81 19.34
C LYS A 140 -17.48 10.70 18.08
N ALA A 141 -18.77 10.42 18.24
CA ALA A 141 -19.68 10.23 17.10
C ALA A 141 -19.77 11.49 16.22
N GLU A 142 -19.86 12.68 16.84
CA GLU A 142 -19.87 13.96 16.11
C GLU A 142 -18.56 14.20 15.36
N LEU A 143 -17.41 13.88 15.98
CA LEU A 143 -16.11 14.02 15.32
C LEU A 143 -16.00 13.10 14.11
N LEU A 144 -16.38 11.83 14.26
CA LEU A 144 -16.32 10.85 13.16
C LEU A 144 -17.23 11.28 12.01
N ALA A 145 -18.47 11.70 12.29
CA ALA A 145 -19.39 12.19 11.26
C ALA A 145 -18.82 13.41 10.50
N LEU A 146 -18.11 14.31 11.19
CA LEU A 146 -17.45 15.45 10.57
C LEU A 146 -16.29 15.02 9.66
N VAL A 147 -15.49 14.04 10.09
CA VAL A 147 -14.39 13.47 9.31
C VAL A 147 -14.93 12.73 8.07
N ASP A 148 -16.00 11.95 8.22
CA ASP A 148 -16.66 11.24 7.12
C ASP A 148 -17.21 12.20 6.08
N ALA A 149 -17.90 13.27 6.51
CA ALA A 149 -18.40 14.31 5.61
C ALA A 149 -17.25 15.03 4.87
N PHE A 150 -16.13 15.25 5.54
CA PHE A 150 -14.94 15.82 4.92
C PHE A 150 -14.31 14.89 3.87
N ALA A 151 -14.14 13.60 4.22
CA ALA A 151 -13.55 12.59 3.33
C ALA A 151 -14.42 12.33 2.09
N ALA A 152 -15.74 12.23 2.28
CA ALA A 152 -16.71 12.03 1.20
C ALA A 152 -17.00 13.31 0.38
N LYS A 153 -16.39 14.46 0.73
CA LYS A 153 -16.71 15.77 0.14
C LYS A 153 -18.21 16.08 0.17
N ALA A 154 -18.87 15.74 1.27
CA ALA A 154 -20.31 15.87 1.43
C ALA A 154 -20.69 17.13 2.25
N GLY A 155 -21.98 17.48 2.22
CA GLY A 155 -22.52 18.63 2.94
C GLY A 155 -21.84 19.94 2.53
N ARG A 156 -21.34 20.70 3.50
CA ARG A 156 -20.66 21.99 3.24
C ARG A 156 -19.43 21.86 2.35
N TYR A 157 -18.78 20.69 2.33
CA TYR A 157 -17.59 20.44 1.51
C TYR A 157 -17.91 20.10 0.05
N ALA A 158 -19.18 19.86 -0.29
CA ALA A 158 -19.64 19.66 -1.67
C ALA A 158 -19.89 20.99 -2.40
N VAL A 159 -19.98 22.11 -1.66
CA VAL A 159 -20.33 23.41 -2.22
C VAL A 159 -19.13 23.98 -2.99
N ALA A 160 -19.36 24.34 -4.25
CA ALA A 160 -18.33 24.96 -5.09
C ALA A 160 -17.82 26.26 -4.45
N GLY A 161 -16.50 26.40 -4.36
CA GLY A 161 -15.85 27.54 -3.71
C GLY A 161 -15.66 27.40 -2.19
N TYR A 162 -16.27 26.40 -1.54
CA TYR A 162 -15.98 26.12 -0.14
C TYR A 162 -14.61 25.44 0.01
N PRO A 163 -13.70 25.95 0.86
CA PRO A 163 -12.38 25.34 1.02
C PRO A 163 -12.48 23.91 1.55
N HIS A 164 -11.83 22.97 0.86
CA HIS A 164 -11.68 21.60 1.33
C HIS A 164 -10.57 21.51 2.40
N LYS A 165 -10.83 22.10 3.57
CA LYS A 165 -9.94 22.09 4.74
C LYS A 165 -10.76 21.79 6.00
N LEU A 166 -10.21 20.95 6.87
CA LEU A 166 -10.77 20.63 8.20
C LEU A 166 -9.71 20.97 9.26
N GLY A 167 -10.08 21.85 10.20
CA GLY A 167 -9.27 22.18 11.38
C GLY A 167 -9.90 21.59 12.62
N LEU A 168 -9.10 20.94 13.46
CA LEU A 168 -9.53 20.37 14.74
C LEU A 168 -8.75 21.03 15.87
N LEU A 169 -9.46 21.48 16.91
CA LEU A 169 -8.88 21.99 18.14
C LEU A 169 -9.26 21.03 19.29
N LEU A 170 -8.27 20.28 19.78
CA LEU A 170 -8.44 19.37 20.91
C LEU A 170 -7.87 20.03 22.18
N HIS A 171 -8.72 20.29 23.17
CA HIS A 171 -8.32 20.91 24.43
C HIS A 171 -8.71 20.04 25.63
N GLY A 172 -7.98 20.19 26.74
CA GLY A 172 -8.24 19.46 27.99
C GLY A 172 -6.96 19.26 28.81
N PRO A 173 -7.08 18.82 30.08
CA PRO A 173 -5.95 18.55 30.97
C PRO A 173 -4.86 17.65 30.34
N PRO A 174 -3.60 17.73 30.75
CA PRO A 174 -2.57 16.78 30.31
C PRO A 174 -2.99 15.34 30.61
N GLY A 175 -2.59 14.39 29.76
CA GLY A 175 -2.96 12.96 29.93
C GLY A 175 -4.34 12.55 29.41
N THR A 176 -5.16 13.48 28.89
CA THR A 176 -6.50 13.18 28.33
C THR A 176 -6.50 12.57 26.92
N GLY A 177 -5.37 11.99 26.48
CA GLY A 177 -5.30 11.27 25.21
C GLY A 177 -5.33 12.12 23.93
N LYS A 178 -5.17 13.45 24.00
CA LYS A 178 -5.20 14.35 22.82
C LYS A 178 -4.25 13.96 21.68
N THR A 179 -3.03 13.53 22.01
CA THR A 179 -2.02 13.07 21.03
C THR A 179 -2.17 11.59 20.71
N SER A 180 -2.88 10.86 21.55
CA SER A 180 -3.19 9.43 21.36
C SER A 180 -4.54 9.25 20.65
N LEU A 181 -5.09 10.33 20.08
CA LEU A 181 -6.29 10.37 19.27
C LEU A 181 -5.96 10.06 17.80
#